data_AF-Q9AFB3-F1
#
_entry.id   AF-Q9AFB3-F1
#
_cell.length_a   1.000
_cell.length_b   1.000
_cell.length_c   1.000
_cell.angle_alpha   90.00
_cell.angle_beta   90.00
_cell.angle_gamma   90.00
#
_symmetry.space_group_name_H-M   'P 1'
#
loop_
_entity.id
_entity.type
_entity.pdbx_description
1 polymer ?
#
loop_
_entity_poly.entity_id
_entity_poly.type
_entity_poly.pdbx_seq_one_letter_code
_entity_poly.pdbx_strand_id
1 'polypeptide(L)'
;SVQGFGNVGSFTVKNIERQGGKVCALAEWDKKEGNYALYNEDGMSFKELSEYKAERKTLIGFPGAQQISNDEFWEGEYDILIPAALENVIAGE
;
A
#
# COMPACT_ATOMS: atom_id res chain seq x y z
N SER A 1 6.25 -4.54 -1.57
CA SER A 1 4.85 -4.20 -1.28
C SER A 1 4.66 -3.89 0.20
N VAL A 2 3.65 -3.09 0.54
CA VAL A 2 3.28 -2.75 1.93
C VAL A 2 1.78 -3.01 2.14
N GLN A 3 1.40 -3.69 3.21
CA GLN A 3 0.00 -3.87 3.59
C GLN A 3 -0.31 -2.96 4.78
N GLY A 4 -1.21 -2.00 4.58
CA GLY A 4 -1.59 -0.97 5.53
C GLY A 4 -0.83 0.32 5.35
N PHE A 5 -1.53 1.44 5.45
CA PHE A 5 -1.00 2.80 5.39
C PHE A 5 -1.44 3.60 6.62
N GLY A 6 -1.39 2.96 7.79
CA GLY A 6 -1.55 3.57 9.11
C GLY A 6 -0.22 4.12 9.65
N ASN A 7 -0.09 4.26 10.97
CA ASN A 7 1.13 4.80 11.59
C ASN A 7 2.40 4.04 11.17
N VAL A 8 2.40 2.70 11.21
CA VAL A 8 3.58 1.91 10.82
C VAL A 8 3.79 1.92 9.30
N GLY A 9 2.74 1.60 8.54
CA GLY A 9 2.81 1.51 7.08
C GLY A 9 3.23 2.81 6.41
N SER A 10 2.66 3.94 6.82
CA SER A 10 3.00 5.25 6.23
C SER A 10 4.45 5.68 6.48
N PHE A 11 4.98 5.48 7.69
CA PHE A 11 6.40 5.71 7.98
C PHE A 11 7.30 4.70 7.27
N THR A 12 6.83 3.46 7.05
CA THR A 12 7.54 2.47 6.24
C THR A 12 7.71 2.98 4.81
N VAL A 13 6.62 3.42 4.15
CA VAL A 13 6.69 4.00 2.79
C VAL A 13 7.65 5.19 2.76
N LYS A 14 7.53 6.12 3.72
CA LYS A 14 8.41 7.29 3.83
C LYS A 14 9.90 6.92 3.94
N ASN A 15 10.23 5.92 4.74
CA ASN A 15 11.63 5.53 4.96
C ASN A 15 12.19 4.71 3.82
N ILE A 16 11.38 3.90 3.13
CA ILE A 16 11.78 3.20 1.91
C ILE A 16 12.11 4.22 0.82
N GLU A 17 11.20 5.17 0.57
CA GLU A 17 11.39 6.25 -0.41
C GLU A 17 12.66 7.05 -0.11
N ARG A 18 12.87 7.44 1.16
CA ARG A 18 14.08 8.17 1.60
C ARG A 18 15.38 7.40 1.34
N GLN A 19 15.35 6.08 1.34
CA GLN A 19 16.51 5.22 1.07
C GLN A 19 16.69 4.91 -0.42
N GLY A 20 15.88 5.51 -1.30
CA GLY A 20 15.91 5.28 -2.75
C GLY A 20 15.16 4.02 -3.19
N GLY A 21 14.44 3.36 -2.28
CA GLY A 21 13.56 2.25 -2.63
C GLY A 21 12.22 2.72 -3.17
N LYS A 22 11.47 1.80 -3.78
CA LYS A 22 10.14 2.06 -4.33
C LYS A 22 9.09 1.22 -3.60
N VAL A 23 7.94 1.82 -3.33
CA VAL A 23 6.75 1.07 -2.88
C VAL A 23 5.81 0.95 -4.07
N CYS A 24 5.92 -0.16 -4.79
CA CYS A 24 5.15 -0.38 -6.02
C CYS A 24 3.74 -0.90 -5.76
N ALA A 25 3.48 -1.51 -4.61
CA ALA A 25 2.16 -2.01 -4.24
C ALA A 25 1.80 -1.66 -2.79
N LEU A 26 0.56 -1.24 -2.57
CA LEU A 26 0.02 -0.85 -1.27
C LEU A 26 -1.39 -1.41 -1.11
N ALA A 27 -1.59 -2.29 -0.12
CA ALA A 27 -2.92 -2.75 0.28
C ALA A 27 -3.44 -1.93 1.47
N GLU A 28 -4.75 -1.71 1.56
CA GLU A 28 -5.39 -0.97 2.65
C GLU A 28 -6.86 -1.40 2.81
N TRP A 29 -7.48 -1.03 3.92
CA TRP A 29 -8.90 -1.24 4.18
C TRP A 29 -9.69 0.07 4.14
N ASP A 30 -10.83 0.05 3.44
CA ASP A 30 -11.83 1.12 3.43
C ASP A 30 -13.13 0.63 4.09
N LYS A 31 -13.82 1.54 4.80
CA LYS A 31 -15.08 1.22 5.49
C LYS A 31 -16.21 0.80 4.56
N LYS A 32 -16.21 1.27 3.32
CA LYS A 32 -17.29 1.04 2.34
C LYS A 32 -16.95 -0.08 1.38
N GLU A 33 -15.71 -0.12 0.90
CA GLU A 33 -15.27 -1.05 -0.15
C GLU A 33 -14.53 -2.28 0.40
N GLY A 34 -14.15 -2.27 1.68
CA GLY A 34 -13.38 -3.35 2.29
C GLY A 34 -11.90 -3.29 1.92
N ASN A 35 -11.26 -4.46 1.76
CA ASN A 35 -9.85 -4.54 1.38
C ASN A 35 -9.67 -4.16 -0.10
N TYR A 36 -8.71 -3.31 -0.38
CA TYR A 36 -8.30 -2.94 -1.73
C TYR A 36 -6.78 -2.82 -1.81
N ALA A 37 -6.25 -2.88 -3.03
CA ALA A 37 -4.84 -2.70 -3.29
C ALA A 37 -4.60 -1.76 -4.47
N LEU A 38 -3.48 -1.05 -4.40
CA LEU A 38 -3.01 -0.11 -5.41
C LEU A 38 -1.65 -0.57 -5.91
N TYR A 39 -1.41 -0.38 -7.21
CA TYR A 39 -0.16 -0.71 -7.87
C TYR A 39 0.34 0.41 -8.78
N ASN A 40 1.64 0.68 -8.73
CA ASN A 40 2.36 1.51 -9.67
C ASN A 40 3.79 0.98 -9.79
N GLU A 41 4.20 0.55 -10.99
CA GLU A 41 5.55 0.05 -11.26
C GLU A 41 6.65 1.08 -10.97
N ASP A 42 6.36 2.38 -11.14
CA ASP A 42 7.28 3.47 -10.87
C ASP A 42 7.41 3.79 -9.37
N GLY A 43 6.53 3.23 -8.55
CA GLY A 43 6.43 3.46 -7.12
C GLY A 43 5.44 4.58 -6.78
N MET A 44 4.90 4.54 -5.56
CA MET A 44 4.00 5.57 -5.03
C MET A 44 4.73 6.45 -4.02
N SER A 45 4.56 7.78 -4.14
CA SER A 45 5.19 8.73 -3.21
C SER A 45 4.46 8.78 -1.87
N PHE A 46 5.24 8.81 -0.77
CA PHE A 46 4.68 9.02 0.56
C PHE A 46 3.89 10.33 0.64
N LYS A 47 4.44 11.40 0.05
CA LYS A 47 3.82 12.74 0.11
C LYS A 47 2.44 12.73 -0.53
N GLU A 48 2.35 12.21 -1.75
CA GLU A 48 1.11 12.19 -2.53
C GLU A 48 0.04 11.30 -1.88
N LEU A 49 0.43 10.10 -1.42
CA LEU A 49 -0.46 9.21 -0.69
C LEU A 49 -0.97 9.86 0.60
N SER A 50 -0.08 10.48 1.37
CA SER A 50 -0.45 11.13 2.64
C SER A 50 -1.39 12.31 2.42
N GLU A 51 -1.13 13.15 1.43
CA GLU A 51 -1.99 14.30 1.07
C GLU A 51 -3.37 13.82 0.59
N TYR A 52 -3.40 12.83 -0.30
CA TYR A 52 -4.64 12.28 -0.83
C TYR A 52 -5.50 11.65 0.27
N LYS A 53 -4.91 10.81 1.13
CA LYS A 53 -5.61 10.17 2.26
C LYS A 53 -6.05 11.21 3.30
N ALA A 54 -5.28 12.28 3.52
CA ALA A 54 -5.67 13.34 4.44
C ALA A 54 -6.93 14.09 3.97
N GLU A 55 -7.02 14.36 2.67
CA GLU A 55 -8.15 15.07 2.04
C GLU A 55 -9.39 14.18 1.94
N ARG A 56 -9.26 12.94 1.43
CA ARG A 56 -10.39 12.06 1.08
C ARG A 56 -10.72 11.00 2.12
N LYS A 57 -9.85 10.81 3.11
CA LYS A 57 -9.93 9.75 4.13
C LYS A 57 -9.86 8.32 3.59
N THR A 58 -9.50 8.18 2.32
CA THR A 58 -9.30 6.91 1.60
C THR A 58 -8.20 7.09 0.55
N LEU A 59 -7.66 5.99 0.03
CA LEU A 59 -6.73 5.99 -1.11
C LEU A 59 -7.39 5.44 -2.38
N ILE A 60 -8.65 5.02 -2.31
CA ILE A 60 -9.40 4.58 -3.49
C ILE A 60 -9.51 5.74 -4.48
N GLY A 61 -9.16 5.47 -5.75
CA GLY A 61 -9.11 6.47 -6.81
C GLY A 61 -7.87 7.38 -6.77
N PHE A 62 -6.82 6.99 -6.04
CA PHE A 62 -5.53 7.69 -6.08
C PHE A 62 -4.99 7.69 -7.53
N PRO A 63 -4.77 8.86 -8.16
CA PRO A 63 -4.46 8.93 -9.60
C PRO A 63 -3.06 8.42 -9.95
N GLY A 64 -2.15 8.35 -8.97
CA GLY A 64 -0.79 7.87 -9.15
C GLY A 64 -0.66 6.34 -9.07
N ALA A 65 -1.76 5.59 -9.06
CA ALA A 65 -1.74 4.13 -9.07
C ALA A 65 -3.01 3.56 -9.70
N GLN A 66 -2.91 2.35 -10.23
CA GLN A 66 -4.08 1.57 -10.61
C GLN A 66 -4.56 0.71 -9.44
N GLN A 67 -5.87 0.52 -9.34
CA GLN A 67 -6.43 -0.42 -8.38
C GLN A 67 -6.26 -1.85 -8.93
N ILE A 68 -5.75 -2.74 -8.08
CA ILE A 68 -5.59 -4.16 -8.36
C ILE A 68 -6.40 -4.98 -7.36
N SER A 69 -6.65 -6.24 -7.68
CA SER A 69 -7.27 -7.19 -6.76
C SER A 69 -6.35 -7.53 -5.58
N ASN A 70 -6.92 -8.09 -4.51
CA ASN A 70 -6.12 -8.55 -3.36
C ASN A 70 -5.21 -9.71 -3.74
N ASP A 71 -5.67 -10.62 -4.60
CA ASP A 71 -4.86 -11.78 -5.04
C ASP A 71 -3.64 -11.29 -5.83
N GLU A 72 -3.82 -10.34 -6.74
CA GLU A 72 -2.70 -9.69 -7.45
C GLU A 72 -1.69 -9.01 -6.51
N PHE A 73 -2.15 -8.48 -5.36
CA PHE A 73 -1.25 -7.90 -4.36
C PHE A 73 -0.44 -8.97 -3.60
N TRP A 74 -0.98 -10.17 -3.38
CA TRP A 74 -0.28 -11.25 -2.66
C TRP A 74 0.62 -12.07 -3.58
N GLU A 75 0.19 -12.29 -4.82
CA GLU A 75 0.91 -13.07 -5.83
C GLU A 75 1.94 -12.24 -6.59
N GLY A 76 1.90 -10.91 -6.47
CA GLY A 76 2.83 -10.02 -7.14
C GLY A 76 4.29 -10.29 -6.76
N GLU A 77 5.17 -10.22 -7.75
CA GLU A 77 6.61 -10.35 -7.53
C GLU A 77 7.17 -9.04 -6.93
N TYR A 78 7.61 -9.12 -5.67
CA TYR A 78 8.26 -8.01 -4.97
C TYR A 78 9.53 -8.49 -4.28
N ASP A 79 10.54 -7.63 -4.17
CA ASP A 79 11.74 -7.94 -3.39
C ASP A 79 11.45 -8.12 -1.89
N ILE A 80 10.49 -7.35 -1.38
CA ILE A 80 10.14 -7.28 0.04
C ILE A 80 8.63 -7.10 0.18
N LEU A 81 7.99 -7.91 1.03
CA LEU A 81 6.61 -7.77 1.47
C LEU A 81 6.57 -7.35 2.95
N ILE A 82 5.86 -6.24 3.24
CA ILE A 82 5.78 -5.68 4.60
C ILE A 82 4.33 -5.71 5.10
N PRO A 83 3.95 -6.67 5.96
CA PRO A 83 2.64 -6.70 6.61
C PRO A 83 2.60 -5.68 7.77
N ALA A 84 1.77 -4.65 7.67
CA ALA A 84 1.67 -3.57 8.65
C ALA A 84 0.21 -3.15 8.96
N ALA A 85 -0.76 -4.02 8.67
CA ALA A 85 -2.19 -3.78 8.89
C ALA A 85 -2.76 -4.58 10.06
N LEU A 86 -2.78 -5.91 9.95
CA LEU A 86 -3.37 -6.83 10.93
C LEU A 86 -2.39 -7.98 11.25
N GLU A 87 -2.64 -8.67 12.35
CA GLU A 87 -1.94 -9.90 12.72
C GLU A 87 -2.39 -11.10 11.86
N ASN A 88 -1.54 -12.15 11.76
CA ASN A 88 -1.81 -13.41 11.05
C ASN A 88 -2.17 -13.28 9.55
N VAL A 89 -1.68 -12.23 8.90
CA VAL A 89 -1.94 -11.96 7.47
C VAL A 89 -1.10 -12.83 6.51
N ILE A 90 0.00 -13.43 7.00
CA ILE A 90 0.79 -14.40 6.25
C ILE A 90 0.44 -15.78 6.82
N ALA A 91 -0.23 -16.60 6.00
CA ALA A 91 -0.55 -17.99 6.33
C ALA A 91 0.18 -18.91 5.34
N GLY A 92 0.63 -20.07 5.83
CA GLY A 92 1.01 -21.18 4.95
C GLY A 92 -0.23 -21.90 4.46
N GLU A 93 -0.12 -22.64 3.36
CA GLU A 93 -1.09 -23.70 3.03
C GLU A 93 -1.13 -24.76 4.13
#